data_AF-A0A1Z4QCL6-F1
#
_entry.id   AF-A0A1Z4QCL6-F1
#
_cell.length_a   1.000
_cell.length_b   1.000
_cell.length_c   1.000
_cell.angle_alpha   90.00
_cell.angle_beta   90.00
_cell.angle_gamma   90.00
#
_symmetry.space_group_name_H-M   'P 1'
#
loop_
_entity.id
_entity.type
_entity.pdbx_description
1 polymer ?
#
loop_
_entity_poly.entity_id
_entity_poly.type
_entity_poly.pdbx_seq_one_letter_code
_entity_poly.pdbx_strand_id
1 'polypeptide(L)'
;MFSVKSSNLIAGKNVKKGQSVTSNLQVGNRYFCWFKSLTKTFVKRRHKWSIGIYTGDSLTNFSSPANIRNPVLTAKDVTDVSAHFVADPFMVSENGIWYMFFEVLNGSDCRGDIGLAISNDGFNWQYQQIVLDEPFHLSYPYVFKFQNDYYMIPETAGAKSIRLYKAVEFPRKWTFVKTLLDDGDYVDSSVFNFNNMWWLFTTSRKSNVLHLYYAHEIMGNWIKHPQSPVIQENIKIARPGGRVVVFNGQIFRYAQDDEKFYGNQVRAFEITQLTTTTYVEKAAKKNPILKASGFGWNKTGMHTIDPHQISQNQWIACVDGYRIGFVFGSEFEFSTLVRDIY
;
A
#
# COMPACT_ATOMS: atom_id res chain seq x y z
N MET A 1 -36.65 -32.12 44.70
CA MET A 1 -37.86 -31.57 45.34
C MET A 1 -38.34 -30.43 44.44
N PHE A 2 -39.44 -30.68 43.71
CA PHE A 2 -40.39 -29.74 43.06
C PHE A 2 -39.88 -28.60 42.16
N SER A 3 -40.49 -28.23 41.03
CA SER A 3 -41.73 -28.64 40.37
C SER A 3 -41.73 -28.09 38.94
N VAL A 4 -42.29 -28.86 38.01
CA VAL A 4 -42.73 -28.42 36.67
C VAL A 4 -44.25 -28.63 36.63
N LYS A 5 -44.93 -27.75 35.86
CA LYS A 5 -46.23 -27.93 35.16
C LYS A 5 -47.48 -27.27 35.74
N SER A 6 -48.14 -26.51 34.86
CA SER A 6 -49.55 -26.60 34.46
C SER A 6 -49.64 -25.98 33.04
N SER A 7 -50.13 -26.55 31.92
CA SER A 7 -51.35 -27.30 31.51
C SER A 7 -52.64 -26.51 31.83
N ASN A 8 -53.64 -26.29 30.96
CA ASN A 8 -54.09 -26.91 29.70
C ASN A 8 -55.14 -25.99 29.00
N LEU A 9 -55.46 -26.35 27.74
CA LEU A 9 -56.54 -25.84 26.87
C LEU A 9 -57.97 -25.84 27.47
N ILE A 10 -58.91 -25.06 26.88
CA ILE A 10 -60.09 -25.53 26.09
C ILE A 10 -61.04 -24.34 25.74
N ALA A 11 -61.73 -24.51 24.60
CA ALA A 11 -62.59 -23.61 23.82
C ALA A 11 -63.98 -23.25 24.40
N GLY A 12 -64.63 -22.23 23.79
CA GLY A 12 -66.08 -21.98 23.90
C GLY A 12 -66.58 -20.87 22.94
N LYS A 13 -67.57 -21.20 22.10
CA LYS A 13 -68.33 -20.32 21.15
C LYS A 13 -69.68 -19.86 21.75
N ASN A 14 -70.17 -18.66 21.37
CA ASN A 14 -71.53 -18.32 20.84
C ASN A 14 -71.89 -16.83 21.06
N VAL A 15 -72.09 -15.98 20.03
CA VAL A 15 -73.26 -15.70 19.13
C VAL A 15 -74.25 -14.64 19.66
N LYS A 16 -74.44 -13.54 18.89
CA LYS A 16 -75.69 -12.82 18.50
C LYS A 16 -75.32 -11.72 17.47
N LYS A 17 -75.64 -11.79 16.16
CA LYS A 17 -76.88 -11.63 15.34
C LYS A 17 -77.38 -10.17 15.12
N GLY A 18 -77.44 -9.78 13.83
CA GLY A 18 -78.20 -8.66 13.22
C GLY A 18 -77.47 -8.07 11.99
N GLN A 19 -77.58 -8.64 10.77
CA GLN A 19 -78.47 -8.25 9.63
C GLN A 19 -78.28 -6.77 9.20
N SER A 20 -78.07 -6.36 7.93
CA SER A 20 -78.38 -6.95 6.61
C SER A 20 -77.67 -6.23 5.42
N VAL A 21 -77.15 -7.00 4.44
CA VAL A 21 -77.38 -6.97 2.96
C VAL A 21 -77.15 -5.62 2.21
N THR A 22 -76.26 -5.44 1.21
CA THR A 22 -76.23 -6.03 -0.15
C THR A 22 -74.88 -5.88 -0.90
N SER A 23 -74.61 -6.87 -1.78
CA SER A 23 -73.99 -6.84 -3.13
C SER A 23 -72.51 -6.49 -3.36
N ASN A 24 -71.71 -7.56 -3.53
CA ASN A 24 -70.87 -7.95 -4.67
C ASN A 24 -70.21 -6.93 -5.65
N LEU A 25 -68.91 -7.22 -5.87
CA LEU A 25 -68.13 -7.27 -7.13
C LEU A 25 -67.41 -6.00 -7.66
N GLN A 26 -66.10 -5.99 -7.35
CA GLN A 26 -64.96 -6.07 -8.29
C GLN A 26 -64.36 -4.80 -8.95
N VAL A 27 -63.01 -4.79 -8.88
CA VAL A 27 -61.99 -4.14 -9.73
C VAL A 27 -61.65 -2.66 -9.48
N GLY A 28 -60.49 -2.46 -8.82
CA GLY A 28 -59.36 -1.85 -9.51
C GLY A 28 -59.03 -0.38 -9.26
N ASN A 29 -57.78 -0.20 -8.83
CA ASN A 29 -56.83 0.85 -9.22
C ASN A 29 -56.57 2.06 -8.28
N ARG A 30 -55.25 2.20 -8.03
CA ARG A 30 -54.45 3.41 -7.78
C ARG A 30 -54.42 3.99 -6.37
N TYR A 31 -53.49 3.45 -5.57
CA TYR A 31 -52.63 4.31 -4.76
C TYR A 31 -51.21 4.30 -5.37
N PHE A 32 -50.93 5.37 -6.11
CA PHE A 32 -49.62 5.68 -6.64
C PHE A 32 -48.78 6.26 -5.49
N CYS A 33 -48.05 5.40 -4.76
CA CYS A 33 -47.06 5.88 -3.80
C CYS A 33 -45.81 6.31 -4.57
N TRP A 34 -45.68 7.62 -4.75
CA TRP A 34 -44.54 8.27 -5.36
C TRP A 34 -43.31 8.13 -4.45
N PHE A 35 -42.46 7.13 -4.69
CA PHE A 35 -41.11 7.13 -4.17
C PHE A 35 -40.27 8.08 -5.03
N LYS A 36 -40.06 9.31 -4.56
CA LYS A 36 -38.96 10.14 -5.03
C LYS A 36 -37.67 9.49 -4.53
N SER A 37 -37.07 8.63 -5.34
CA SER A 37 -35.67 8.23 -5.20
C SER A 37 -34.81 9.49 -5.35
N LEU A 38 -34.37 10.07 -4.24
CA LEU A 38 -33.35 11.11 -4.24
C LEU A 38 -31.99 10.42 -4.38
N THR A 39 -31.61 10.08 -5.62
CA THR A 39 -30.22 9.77 -5.93
C THR A 39 -29.41 11.04 -5.66
N LYS A 40 -28.70 11.11 -4.53
CA LYS A 40 -27.71 12.17 -4.32
C LYS A 40 -26.52 11.86 -5.21
N THR A 41 -26.38 12.61 -6.30
CA THR A 41 -25.14 12.62 -7.07
C THR A 41 -24.04 13.14 -6.16
N PHE A 42 -23.08 12.30 -5.80
CA PHE A 42 -21.92 12.73 -5.06
C PHE A 42 -20.71 12.81 -5.98
N VAL A 43 -19.81 13.73 -5.66
CA VAL A 43 -18.48 13.83 -6.27
C VAL A 43 -17.48 13.38 -5.23
N LYS A 44 -16.94 12.16 -5.37
CA LYS A 44 -15.85 11.66 -4.52
C LYS A 44 -14.52 12.04 -5.18
N ARG A 45 -13.64 12.73 -4.45
CA ARG A 45 -12.23 12.92 -4.86
C ARG A 45 -11.50 11.60 -4.65
N ARG A 46 -10.77 11.13 -5.66
CA ARG A 46 -9.93 9.94 -5.56
C ARG A 46 -8.51 10.25 -5.98
N HIS A 47 -7.55 9.78 -5.19
CA HIS A 47 -6.15 9.73 -5.59
C HIS A 47 -6.02 8.57 -6.58
N LYS A 48 -5.57 8.88 -7.79
CA LYS A 48 -5.31 7.88 -8.83
C LYS A 48 -3.81 7.66 -8.89
N TRP A 49 -3.31 6.76 -8.05
CA TRP A 49 -1.92 6.32 -8.08
C TRP A 49 -1.65 5.46 -9.31
N SER A 50 -0.45 5.59 -9.85
CA SER A 50 0.05 4.83 -10.99
C SER A 50 1.56 4.74 -10.90
N ILE A 51 2.16 3.77 -11.59
CA ILE A 51 3.60 3.51 -11.53
C ILE A 51 4.26 3.95 -12.83
N GLY A 52 5.42 4.58 -12.73
CA GLY A 52 6.27 4.96 -13.84
C GLY A 52 7.70 4.44 -13.68
N ILE A 53 8.48 4.57 -14.75
CA ILE A 53 9.92 4.28 -14.79
C ILE A 53 10.68 5.58 -15.03
N TYR A 54 11.64 5.85 -14.15
CA TYR A 54 12.57 6.96 -14.26
C TYR A 54 13.98 6.42 -14.53
N THR A 55 14.83 7.24 -15.14
CA THR A 55 16.25 6.97 -15.33
C THR A 55 17.10 8.06 -14.71
N GLY A 56 18.33 7.75 -14.35
CA GLY A 56 19.23 8.69 -13.70
C GLY A 56 20.70 8.39 -13.96
N ASP A 57 21.54 9.39 -13.71
CA ASP A 57 23.01 9.26 -13.73
C ASP A 57 23.60 9.01 -12.33
N SER A 58 22.79 9.18 -11.28
CA SER A 58 23.20 9.08 -9.89
C SER A 58 21.99 8.82 -8.99
N LEU A 59 22.25 8.43 -7.74
CA LEU A 59 21.24 8.11 -6.71
C LEU A 59 20.34 9.27 -6.29
N THR A 60 20.57 10.47 -6.82
CA THR A 60 19.84 11.70 -6.46
C THR A 60 19.34 12.47 -7.67
N ASN A 61 19.52 11.94 -8.88
CA ASN A 61 19.16 12.61 -10.12
C ASN A 61 18.38 11.67 -11.04
N PHE A 62 17.06 11.65 -10.86
CA PHE A 62 16.15 10.84 -11.67
C PHE A 62 15.18 11.74 -12.45
N SER A 63 14.83 11.30 -13.65
CA SER A 63 13.83 11.96 -14.49
C SER A 63 13.08 10.93 -15.34
N SER A 64 11.89 11.32 -15.81
CA SER A 64 11.16 10.52 -16.80
C SER A 64 11.98 10.47 -18.10
N PRO A 65 12.37 9.28 -18.60
CA PRO A 65 13.08 9.17 -19.87
C PRO A 65 12.15 9.56 -21.03
N ALA A 66 12.72 10.18 -22.06
CA ALA A 66 11.96 10.74 -23.18
C ALA A 66 11.28 9.68 -24.07
N ASN A 67 11.85 8.47 -24.11
CA ASN A 67 11.41 7.37 -24.96
C ASN A 67 10.42 6.41 -24.27
N ILE A 68 10.09 6.60 -22.99
CA ILE A 68 9.15 5.75 -22.25
C ILE A 68 7.89 6.54 -21.91
N ARG A 69 6.73 5.96 -22.20
CA ARG A 69 5.45 6.55 -21.87
C ARG A 69 5.05 6.16 -20.45
N ASN A 70 5.28 7.07 -19.51
CA ASN A 70 4.73 6.95 -18.16
C ASN A 70 3.24 7.37 -18.10
N PRO A 71 2.42 6.73 -17.24
CA PRO A 71 2.77 5.62 -16.35
C PRO A 71 2.85 4.28 -17.13
N VAL A 72 3.71 3.37 -16.67
CA VAL A 72 3.86 2.02 -17.24
C VAL A 72 2.85 1.02 -16.70
N LEU A 73 2.28 1.28 -15.52
CA LEU A 73 1.21 0.49 -14.92
C LEU A 73 0.17 1.39 -14.24
N THR A 74 -1.08 1.01 -14.37
CA THR A 74 -2.25 1.65 -13.78
C THR A 74 -3.22 0.59 -13.24
N ALA A 75 -4.25 1.03 -12.50
CA ALA A 75 -5.34 0.14 -12.09
C ALA A 75 -6.01 -0.63 -13.23
N LYS A 76 -5.96 -0.13 -14.47
CA LYS A 76 -6.62 -0.78 -15.62
C LYS A 76 -5.86 -2.02 -16.12
N ASP A 77 -4.59 -2.13 -15.76
CA ASP A 77 -3.73 -3.23 -16.19
C ASP A 77 -3.90 -4.47 -15.29
N VAL A 78 -4.48 -4.29 -14.10
CA VAL A 78 -4.87 -5.37 -13.18
C VAL A 78 -6.12 -6.06 -13.73
N THR A 79 -6.08 -7.38 -13.86
CA THR A 79 -7.10 -8.15 -14.61
C THR A 79 -7.78 -9.28 -13.82
N ASP A 80 -7.23 -9.68 -12.68
CA ASP A 80 -7.75 -10.75 -11.82
C ASP A 80 -8.57 -10.22 -10.62
N VAL A 81 -8.42 -8.93 -10.27
CA VAL A 81 -9.24 -8.21 -9.28
C VAL A 81 -9.66 -6.83 -9.81
N SER A 82 -10.70 -6.24 -9.22
CA SER A 82 -11.03 -4.83 -9.47
C SER A 82 -10.00 -3.96 -8.75
N ALA A 83 -9.23 -3.16 -9.46
CA ALA A 83 -8.26 -2.26 -8.83
C ALA A 83 -8.75 -0.80 -8.80
N HIS A 84 -8.52 -0.11 -7.69
CA HIS A 84 -8.73 1.33 -7.56
C HIS A 84 -7.48 2.13 -7.96
N PHE A 85 -6.30 1.64 -7.62
CA PHE A 85 -5.00 2.19 -8.04
C PHE A 85 -3.89 1.13 -7.93
N VAL A 86 -2.69 1.49 -8.39
CA VAL A 86 -1.44 0.77 -8.11
C VAL A 86 -0.38 1.75 -7.58
N ALA A 87 0.42 1.35 -6.59
CA ALA A 87 1.39 2.22 -5.88
C ALA A 87 2.57 1.41 -5.29
N ASP A 88 3.53 2.08 -4.66
CA ASP A 88 4.65 1.48 -3.92
C ASP A 88 5.44 0.40 -4.70
N PRO A 89 6.00 0.72 -5.87
CA PRO A 89 6.71 -0.26 -6.67
C PRO A 89 8.09 -0.59 -6.08
N PHE A 90 8.40 -1.89 -6.01
CA PHE A 90 9.74 -2.43 -5.74
C PHE A 90 10.08 -3.47 -6.79
N MET A 91 11.32 -3.46 -7.28
CA MET A 91 11.76 -4.38 -8.32
C MET A 91 13.05 -5.11 -7.99
N VAL A 92 13.26 -6.22 -8.68
CA VAL A 92 14.51 -6.99 -8.72
C VAL A 92 14.75 -7.47 -10.15
N SER A 93 16.01 -7.69 -10.51
CA SER A 93 16.40 -8.29 -11.79
C SER A 93 17.06 -9.64 -11.57
N GLU A 94 16.72 -10.62 -12.39
CA GLU A 94 17.33 -11.95 -12.41
C GLU A 94 17.44 -12.44 -13.85
N ASN A 95 18.64 -12.84 -14.27
CA ASN A 95 18.90 -13.42 -15.60
C ASN A 95 18.35 -12.57 -16.76
N GLY A 96 18.43 -11.25 -16.65
CA GLY A 96 17.95 -10.30 -17.67
C GLY A 96 16.45 -10.02 -17.64
N ILE A 97 15.69 -10.64 -16.72
CA ILE A 97 14.27 -10.40 -16.52
C ILE A 97 14.08 -9.54 -15.28
N TRP A 98 13.21 -8.53 -15.38
CA TRP A 98 12.82 -7.66 -14.29
C TRP A 98 11.45 -8.08 -13.74
N TYR A 99 11.33 -8.06 -12.41
CA TYR A 99 10.12 -8.37 -11.67
C TYR A 99 9.80 -7.17 -10.78
N MET A 100 8.56 -6.67 -10.86
CA MET A 100 8.08 -5.57 -10.03
C MET A 100 6.92 -6.06 -9.18
N PHE A 101 7.01 -5.80 -7.89
CA PHE A 101 5.98 -6.02 -6.88
C PHE A 101 5.45 -4.67 -6.44
N PHE A 102 4.14 -4.53 -6.30
CA PHE A 102 3.51 -3.25 -6.00
C PHE A 102 2.17 -3.45 -5.29
N GLU A 103 1.72 -2.42 -4.58
CA GLU A 103 0.38 -2.39 -4.00
C GLU A 103 -0.68 -2.30 -5.09
N VAL A 104 -1.71 -3.12 -4.97
CA VAL A 104 -2.99 -3.01 -5.68
C VAL A 104 -4.07 -2.74 -4.65
N LEU A 105 -4.71 -1.56 -4.69
CA LEU A 105 -5.88 -1.32 -3.85
C LEU A 105 -7.09 -2.05 -4.45
N ASN A 106 -7.44 -3.18 -3.85
CA ASN A 106 -8.54 -4.02 -4.27
C ASN A 106 -9.89 -3.33 -4.01
N GLY A 107 -10.71 -3.28 -5.05
CA GLY A 107 -11.98 -2.57 -5.09
C GLY A 107 -13.13 -3.34 -4.46
N SER A 108 -12.98 -4.65 -4.19
CA SER A 108 -14.04 -5.43 -3.52
C SER A 108 -14.06 -5.24 -2.02
N ASP A 109 -12.90 -5.14 -1.38
CA ASP A 109 -12.75 -5.05 0.08
C ASP A 109 -12.02 -3.77 0.54
N CYS A 110 -11.59 -2.92 -0.40
CA CYS A 110 -10.83 -1.68 -0.14
C CYS A 110 -9.52 -1.92 0.61
N ARG A 111 -8.88 -3.07 0.36
CA ARG A 111 -7.62 -3.47 0.98
C ARG A 111 -6.50 -3.57 -0.04
N GLY A 112 -5.27 -3.29 0.39
CA GLY A 112 -4.08 -3.45 -0.43
C GLY A 112 -3.65 -4.92 -0.51
N ASP A 113 -3.47 -5.40 -1.74
CA ASP A 113 -2.87 -6.69 -2.09
C ASP A 113 -1.54 -6.45 -2.82
N ILE A 114 -0.67 -7.46 -2.95
CA ILE A 114 0.58 -7.32 -3.72
C ILE A 114 0.42 -7.91 -5.11
N GLY A 115 0.53 -7.06 -6.13
CA GLY A 115 0.56 -7.44 -7.54
C GLY A 115 1.97 -7.71 -8.06
N LEU A 116 2.06 -8.44 -9.17
CA LEU A 116 3.29 -8.71 -9.92
C LEU A 116 3.17 -8.20 -11.36
N ALA A 117 4.25 -7.57 -11.85
CA ALA A 117 4.48 -7.33 -13.27
C ALA A 117 5.89 -7.76 -13.67
N ILE A 118 6.08 -8.08 -14.95
CA ILE A 118 7.35 -8.55 -15.51
C ILE A 118 7.76 -7.67 -16.69
N SER A 119 9.07 -7.48 -16.87
CA SER A 119 9.66 -6.79 -18.01
C SER A 119 10.94 -7.48 -18.47
N ASN A 120 11.19 -7.49 -19.79
CA ASN A 120 12.45 -8.00 -20.37
C ASN A 120 13.53 -6.92 -20.53
N ASP A 121 13.18 -5.65 -20.33
CA ASP A 121 14.07 -4.51 -20.54
C ASP A 121 14.08 -3.50 -19.38
N GLY A 122 13.18 -3.68 -18.39
CA GLY A 122 13.00 -2.78 -17.25
C GLY A 122 12.09 -1.57 -17.55
N PHE A 123 11.63 -1.42 -18.80
CA PHE A 123 10.89 -0.26 -19.27
C PHE A 123 9.46 -0.60 -19.72
N ASN A 124 9.28 -1.74 -20.38
CA ASN A 124 7.98 -2.22 -20.86
C ASN A 124 7.47 -3.31 -19.92
N TRP A 125 6.39 -3.02 -19.21
CA TRP A 125 5.90 -3.85 -18.11
C TRP A 125 4.57 -4.52 -18.46
N GLN A 126 4.45 -5.79 -18.09
CA GLN A 126 3.22 -6.55 -18.25
C GLN A 126 2.76 -7.11 -16.90
N TYR A 127 1.57 -6.70 -16.47
CA TYR A 127 0.86 -7.26 -15.33
C TYR A 127 0.74 -8.79 -15.43
N GLN A 128 0.84 -9.49 -14.30
CA GLN A 128 0.72 -10.95 -14.21
C GLN A 128 -0.46 -11.38 -13.35
N GLN A 129 -0.38 -11.16 -12.03
CA GLN A 129 -1.37 -11.62 -11.05
C GLN A 129 -1.12 -10.97 -9.68
N ILE A 130 -2.10 -11.06 -8.78
CA ILE A 130 -1.89 -10.91 -7.33
C ILE A 130 -1.06 -12.11 -6.82
N VAL A 131 -0.01 -11.82 -6.04
CA VAL A 131 0.94 -12.82 -5.53
C VAL A 131 0.93 -12.93 -3.99
N LEU A 132 0.33 -11.96 -3.30
CA LEU A 132 0.12 -11.99 -1.86
C LEU A 132 -1.16 -11.23 -1.50
N ASP A 133 -2.07 -11.89 -0.79
CA ASP A 133 -3.29 -11.36 -0.18
C ASP A 133 -3.36 -11.92 1.24
N GLU A 134 -3.75 -11.08 2.18
CA GLU A 134 -3.80 -11.35 3.62
C GLU A 134 -5.07 -10.73 4.19
N PRO A 135 -5.59 -11.15 5.36
CA PRO A 135 -6.80 -10.57 5.94
C PRO A 135 -6.63 -9.11 6.43
N PHE A 136 -5.49 -8.47 6.15
CA PHE A 136 -5.12 -7.09 6.52
C PHE A 136 -4.39 -6.40 5.36
N HIS A 137 -4.37 -5.07 5.36
CA HIS A 137 -3.79 -4.25 4.27
C HIS A 137 -2.30 -4.52 4.07
N LEU A 138 -1.90 -4.71 2.81
CA LEU A 138 -0.53 -4.83 2.35
C LEU A 138 -0.17 -3.65 1.43
N SER A 139 0.98 -3.03 1.66
CA SER A 139 1.59 -2.04 0.75
C SER A 139 3.12 -2.16 0.84
N TYR A 140 3.87 -1.25 0.22
CA TYR A 140 5.34 -1.18 0.35
C TYR A 140 6.08 -2.53 0.28
N PRO A 141 5.89 -3.37 -0.77
CA PRO A 141 6.41 -4.74 -0.84
C PRO A 141 7.93 -4.78 -1.07
N TYR A 142 8.72 -4.46 -0.04
CA TYR A 142 10.17 -4.36 -0.11
C TYR A 142 10.80 -5.73 -0.45
N VAL A 143 10.99 -5.98 -1.74
CA VAL A 143 11.55 -7.23 -2.26
C VAL A 143 13.07 -7.16 -2.35
N PHE A 144 13.76 -8.24 -1.99
CA PHE A 144 15.20 -8.34 -2.09
C PHE A 144 15.64 -9.80 -2.27
N LYS A 145 16.80 -9.97 -2.92
CA LYS A 145 17.49 -11.26 -3.01
C LYS A 145 18.48 -11.36 -1.86
N PHE A 146 18.47 -12.49 -1.16
CA PHE A 146 19.50 -12.81 -0.17
C PHE A 146 19.90 -14.26 -0.34
N GLN A 147 21.21 -14.49 -0.44
CA GLN A 147 21.78 -15.76 -0.89
C GLN A 147 21.20 -16.12 -2.27
N ASN A 148 20.44 -17.22 -2.37
CA ASN A 148 19.81 -17.69 -3.60
C ASN A 148 18.28 -17.60 -3.57
N ASP A 149 17.72 -16.97 -2.56
CA ASP A 149 16.28 -16.87 -2.34
C ASP A 149 15.79 -15.42 -2.46
N TYR A 150 14.49 -15.28 -2.73
CA TYR A 150 13.81 -13.99 -2.72
C TYR A 150 12.94 -13.85 -1.49
N TYR A 151 13.05 -12.68 -0.88
CA TYR A 151 12.33 -12.31 0.31
C TYR A 151 11.57 -11.01 0.07
N MET A 152 10.49 -10.83 0.82
CA MET A 152 9.66 -9.63 0.78
C MET A 152 9.27 -9.24 2.19
N ILE A 153 9.37 -7.94 2.49
CA ILE A 153 8.83 -7.32 3.70
C ILE A 153 7.82 -6.26 3.24
N PRO A 154 6.53 -6.59 3.09
CA PRO A 154 5.51 -5.59 2.86
C PRO A 154 5.24 -4.79 4.14
N GLU A 155 4.63 -3.61 4.01
CA GLU A 155 3.94 -2.99 5.13
C GLU A 155 2.80 -3.91 5.58
N THR A 156 2.83 -4.28 6.87
CA THR A 156 1.81 -5.13 7.49
C THR A 156 1.26 -4.47 8.75
N ALA A 157 1.03 -3.16 8.72
CA ALA A 157 0.62 -2.37 9.87
C ALA A 157 -0.66 -2.95 10.54
N GLY A 158 -1.60 -3.47 9.75
CA GLY A 158 -2.81 -4.14 10.26
C GLY A 158 -2.53 -5.38 11.12
N ALA A 159 -1.37 -6.03 10.93
CA ALA A 159 -0.89 -7.13 11.73
C ALA A 159 0.00 -6.70 12.92
N LYS A 160 0.21 -5.40 13.14
CA LYS A 160 1.05 -4.82 14.22
C LYS A 160 2.44 -5.45 14.33
N SER A 161 3.00 -5.83 13.19
CA SER A 161 4.26 -6.57 13.10
C SER A 161 4.95 -6.25 11.78
N ILE A 162 6.25 -6.51 11.71
CA ILE A 162 7.03 -6.55 10.47
C ILE A 162 7.20 -8.03 10.11
N ARG A 163 6.63 -8.42 8.96
CA ARG A 163 6.59 -9.81 8.52
C ARG A 163 7.54 -10.05 7.35
N LEU A 164 8.29 -11.14 7.42
CA LEU A 164 9.15 -11.63 6.36
C LEU A 164 8.45 -12.75 5.61
N TYR A 165 8.33 -12.58 4.30
CA TYR A 165 7.84 -13.59 3.36
C TYR A 165 9.00 -14.09 2.50
N LYS A 166 8.95 -15.36 2.09
CA LYS A 166 9.89 -15.99 1.15
C LYS A 166 9.13 -16.53 -0.05
N ALA A 167 9.70 -16.36 -1.23
CA ALA A 167 9.19 -16.99 -2.43
C ALA A 167 9.46 -18.50 -2.38
N VAL A 168 8.40 -19.31 -2.44
CA VAL A 168 8.49 -20.78 -2.59
C VAL A 168 8.48 -21.20 -4.06
N GLU A 169 7.96 -20.33 -4.93
CA GLU A 169 8.01 -20.46 -6.38
C GLU A 169 8.16 -19.04 -6.94
N PHE A 170 9.40 -18.56 -7.04
CA PHE A 170 9.66 -17.19 -7.50
C PHE A 170 9.27 -17.02 -8.99
N PRO A 171 8.58 -15.93 -9.38
CA PRO A 171 8.11 -14.78 -8.58
C PRO A 171 6.68 -14.91 -8.02
N ARG A 172 6.01 -16.05 -8.23
CA ARG A 172 4.55 -16.19 -8.20
C ARG A 172 3.96 -16.58 -6.86
N LYS A 173 4.68 -17.34 -6.01
CA LYS A 173 4.15 -17.84 -4.73
C LYS A 173 5.04 -17.46 -3.57
N TRP A 174 4.42 -16.86 -2.56
CA TRP A 174 5.07 -16.37 -1.36
C TRP A 174 4.46 -17.03 -0.12
N THR A 175 5.27 -17.24 0.91
CA THR A 175 4.81 -17.76 2.19
C THR A 175 5.38 -16.93 3.33
N PHE A 176 4.58 -16.72 4.36
CA PHE A 176 5.04 -16.13 5.61
C PHE A 176 6.07 -17.05 6.26
N VAL A 177 7.21 -16.50 6.68
CA VAL A 177 8.30 -17.30 7.28
C VAL A 177 8.59 -16.87 8.71
N LYS A 178 8.55 -15.57 8.99
CA LYS A 178 8.93 -15.04 10.31
C LYS A 178 8.35 -13.66 10.58
N THR A 179 7.99 -13.41 11.83
CA THR A 179 7.81 -12.06 12.37
C THR A 179 9.17 -11.54 12.84
N LEU A 180 9.63 -10.41 12.28
CA LEU A 180 10.92 -9.79 12.61
C LEU A 180 10.82 -8.91 13.85
N LEU A 181 9.72 -8.16 13.95
CA LEU A 181 9.35 -7.30 15.07
C LEU A 181 7.82 -7.38 15.24
N ASP A 182 7.34 -7.36 16.47
CA ASP A 182 5.93 -7.48 16.84
C ASP A 182 5.50 -6.42 17.86
N ASP A 183 4.20 -6.42 18.18
CA ASP A 183 3.53 -5.50 19.12
C ASP A 183 3.90 -4.02 18.92
N GLY A 184 4.01 -3.61 17.66
CA GLY A 184 4.48 -2.28 17.31
C GLY A 184 3.64 -1.60 16.24
N ASP A 185 3.86 -0.30 16.13
CA ASP A 185 3.27 0.55 15.12
C ASP A 185 4.28 0.75 13.99
N TYR A 186 4.36 -0.23 13.08
CA TYR A 186 5.34 -0.29 12.01
C TYR A 186 4.70 -0.05 10.65
N VAL A 187 5.25 0.90 9.92
CA VAL A 187 4.82 1.37 8.59
C VAL A 187 6.07 1.51 7.72
N ASP A 188 5.94 1.19 6.43
CA ASP A 188 6.99 1.26 5.39
C ASP A 188 8.38 0.82 5.86
N SER A 189 8.61 -0.49 5.97
CA SER A 189 9.88 -1.02 6.48
C SER A 189 10.92 -1.22 5.37
N SER A 190 12.07 -0.54 5.47
CA SER A 190 13.18 -0.67 4.52
C SER A 190 14.35 -1.44 5.12
N VAL A 191 14.68 -2.59 4.53
CA VAL A 191 15.73 -3.49 4.99
C VAL A 191 16.95 -3.48 4.06
N PHE A 192 18.15 -3.47 4.61
CA PHE A 192 19.38 -3.52 3.81
C PHE A 192 20.53 -4.15 4.60
N ASN A 193 21.50 -4.71 3.88
CA ASN A 193 22.71 -5.23 4.45
C ASN A 193 23.87 -4.25 4.20
N PHE A 194 24.62 -3.93 5.25
CA PHE A 194 25.81 -3.09 5.16
C PHE A 194 26.80 -3.50 6.25
N ASN A 195 28.08 -3.66 5.88
CA ASN A 195 29.15 -4.10 6.78
C ASN A 195 28.80 -5.37 7.59
N ASN A 196 28.30 -6.41 6.90
CA ASN A 196 27.92 -7.70 7.50
C ASN A 196 26.86 -7.59 8.61
N MET A 197 26.04 -6.54 8.57
CA MET A 197 24.95 -6.32 9.50
C MET A 197 23.67 -6.02 8.70
N TRP A 198 22.55 -6.58 9.17
CA TRP A 198 21.23 -6.19 8.69
C TRP A 198 20.75 -4.95 9.43
N TRP A 199 20.19 -4.03 8.67
CA TRP A 199 19.64 -2.77 9.16
C TRP A 199 18.20 -2.67 8.70
N LEU A 200 17.34 -2.10 9.56
CA LEU A 200 15.93 -1.91 9.27
C LEU A 200 15.49 -0.53 9.74
N PHE A 201 14.95 0.23 8.79
CA PHE A 201 14.21 1.45 9.04
C PHE A 201 12.71 1.17 9.02
N THR A 202 11.95 1.81 9.90
CA THR A 202 10.49 1.77 9.87
C THR A 202 9.93 3.02 10.54
N THR A 203 8.77 3.48 10.11
CA THR A 203 8.07 4.63 10.71
C THR A 203 6.84 4.19 11.50
N SER A 204 6.25 5.14 12.23
CA SER A 204 4.94 4.97 12.88
C SER A 204 3.81 5.32 11.91
N ARG A 205 2.56 4.98 12.24
CA ARG A 205 1.38 5.39 11.45
C ARG A 205 1.25 6.89 11.26
N LYS A 206 1.77 7.66 12.22
CA LYS A 206 1.80 9.13 12.14
C LYS A 206 2.86 9.65 11.16
N SER A 207 3.70 8.77 10.59
CA SER A 207 4.71 9.08 9.57
C SER A 207 5.74 10.13 10.01
N ASN A 208 5.87 10.38 11.32
CA ASN A 208 6.67 11.48 11.87
C ASN A 208 7.82 11.01 12.78
N VAL A 209 7.98 9.70 12.98
CA VAL A 209 9.08 9.11 13.78
C VAL A 209 9.77 8.04 12.94
N LEU A 210 11.10 8.04 12.87
CA LEU A 210 11.88 6.99 12.20
C LEU A 210 12.63 6.16 13.23
N HIS A 211 12.34 4.86 13.27
CA HIS A 211 13.07 3.90 14.07
C HIS A 211 14.15 3.21 13.24
N LEU A 212 15.21 2.78 13.93
CA LEU A 212 16.34 2.06 13.35
C LEU A 212 16.60 0.84 14.22
N TYR A 213 16.72 -0.32 13.59
CA TYR A 213 17.06 -1.60 14.20
C TYR A 213 18.21 -2.24 13.45
N TYR A 214 18.92 -3.16 14.12
CA TYR A 214 19.95 -3.96 13.50
C TYR A 214 19.91 -5.42 13.96
N ALA A 215 20.43 -6.32 13.14
CA ALA A 215 20.56 -7.75 13.44
C ALA A 215 21.75 -8.36 12.69
N HIS A 216 22.40 -9.37 13.29
CA HIS A 216 23.46 -10.11 12.61
C HIS A 216 22.92 -10.97 11.45
N GLU A 217 21.70 -11.47 11.58
CA GLU A 217 21.02 -12.32 10.61
C GLU A 217 19.63 -11.77 10.34
N ILE A 218 19.15 -11.88 9.09
CA ILE A 218 17.81 -11.37 8.70
C ILE A 218 16.68 -12.00 9.52
N MET A 219 16.79 -13.30 9.80
CA MET A 219 15.90 -14.06 10.66
C MET A 219 16.40 -14.14 12.11
N GLY A 220 17.37 -13.32 12.50
CA GLY A 220 17.93 -13.29 13.85
C GLY A 220 17.07 -12.47 14.82
N ASN A 221 17.72 -12.03 15.90
CA ASN A 221 17.12 -11.12 16.87
C ASN A 221 17.43 -9.67 16.45
N TRP A 222 16.37 -8.88 16.26
CA TRP A 222 16.47 -7.47 15.92
C TRP A 222 16.61 -6.62 17.19
N ILE A 223 17.64 -5.79 17.22
CA ILE A 223 17.98 -4.91 18.34
C ILE A 223 17.67 -3.48 17.92
N LYS A 224 16.90 -2.77 18.74
CA LYS A 224 16.65 -1.34 18.55
C LYS A 224 17.97 -0.58 18.70
N HIS A 225 18.32 0.23 17.70
CA HIS A 225 19.52 1.05 17.75
C HIS A 225 19.45 2.03 18.93
N PRO A 226 20.55 2.27 19.68
CA PRO A 226 20.53 3.11 20.88
C PRO A 226 20.14 4.57 20.61
N GLN A 227 20.36 5.06 19.38
CA GLN A 227 19.89 6.38 18.95
C GLN A 227 18.48 6.37 18.34
N SER A 228 17.74 5.27 18.43
CA SER A 228 16.37 5.21 17.93
C SER A 228 15.39 5.81 18.95
N PRO A 229 14.44 6.68 18.53
CA PRO A 229 14.19 7.11 17.16
C PRO A 229 15.29 8.04 16.62
N VAL A 230 15.73 7.77 15.39
CA VAL A 230 16.77 8.58 14.73
C VAL A 230 16.21 9.86 14.13
N ILE A 231 14.87 9.92 13.96
CA ILE A 231 14.11 11.12 13.61
C ILE A 231 12.86 11.14 14.47
N GLN A 232 12.53 12.29 15.04
CA GLN A 232 11.35 12.50 15.88
C GLN A 232 10.58 13.73 15.42
N GLU A 233 9.25 13.62 15.43
CA GLU A 233 8.29 14.70 15.11
C GLU A 233 8.55 15.41 13.78
N ASN A 234 9.01 14.68 12.75
CA ASN A 234 9.31 15.27 11.44
C ASN A 234 8.72 14.47 10.29
N ILE A 235 7.50 14.86 9.89
CA ILE A 235 6.73 14.23 8.82
C ILE A 235 7.32 14.42 7.40
N LYS A 236 8.38 15.23 7.25
CA LYS A 236 9.04 15.47 5.96
C LYS A 236 10.06 14.40 5.58
N ILE A 237 10.61 13.72 6.58
CA ILE A 237 11.85 12.95 6.43
C ILE A 237 11.84 11.62 7.21
N ALA A 238 10.82 11.38 8.03
CA ALA A 238 10.72 10.19 8.86
C ALA A 238 10.20 8.96 8.09
N ARG A 239 9.19 9.09 7.24
CA ARG A 239 8.61 7.97 6.49
C ARG A 239 9.57 7.48 5.40
N PRO A 240 9.95 6.19 5.37
CA PRO A 240 10.77 5.64 4.29
C PRO A 240 10.08 5.76 2.93
N GLY A 241 10.75 6.34 1.95
CA GLY A 241 10.21 6.57 0.60
C GLY A 241 10.77 5.65 -0.47
N GLY A 242 11.36 4.51 -0.09
CA GLY A 242 11.91 3.54 -1.04
C GLY A 242 13.02 2.62 -0.53
N ARG A 243 13.68 1.97 -1.48
CA ARG A 243 14.86 1.11 -1.23
C ARG A 243 16.03 1.92 -0.70
N VAL A 244 16.61 1.47 0.42
CA VAL A 244 17.93 1.99 0.85
C VAL A 244 18.99 1.40 -0.08
N VAL A 245 19.79 2.26 -0.71
CA VAL A 245 20.80 1.84 -1.67
C VAL A 245 22.17 1.89 -1.04
N VAL A 246 22.88 0.76 -1.07
CA VAL A 246 24.30 0.67 -0.74
C VAL A 246 25.07 0.55 -2.05
N PHE A 247 25.88 1.56 -2.38
CA PHE A 247 26.63 1.60 -3.63
C PHE A 247 27.99 2.27 -3.44
N ASN A 248 29.07 1.61 -3.86
CA ASN A 248 30.45 2.11 -3.73
C ASN A 248 30.79 2.64 -2.33
N GLY A 249 30.33 1.94 -1.28
CA GLY A 249 30.54 2.30 0.12
C GLY A 249 29.67 3.47 0.62
N GLN A 250 28.85 4.09 -0.23
CA GLN A 250 27.88 5.10 0.15
C GLN A 250 26.52 4.46 0.40
N ILE A 251 25.76 5.02 1.33
CA ILE A 251 24.42 4.55 1.68
C ILE A 251 23.44 5.71 1.51
N PHE A 252 22.40 5.50 0.71
CA PHE A 252 21.33 6.48 0.51
C PHE A 252 19.99 5.96 1.01
N ARG A 253 19.37 6.72 1.90
CA ARG A 253 17.99 6.53 2.35
C ARG A 253 17.09 7.53 1.63
N TYR A 254 15.94 7.06 1.16
CA TYR A 254 14.89 7.91 0.61
C TYR A 254 13.78 8.11 1.64
N ALA A 255 13.21 9.31 1.67
CA ALA A 255 12.13 9.67 2.58
C ALA A 255 10.96 10.28 1.83
N GLN A 256 9.77 9.77 2.13
CA GLN A 256 8.50 10.37 1.73
C GLN A 256 8.26 11.63 2.59
N ASP A 257 7.95 12.73 1.91
CA ASP A 257 7.60 14.00 2.55
C ASP A 257 6.07 14.16 2.55
N ASP A 258 5.48 14.18 3.74
CA ASP A 258 4.04 14.28 3.94
C ASP A 258 3.58 15.62 4.56
N GLU A 259 4.45 16.64 4.64
CA GLU A 259 4.12 17.88 5.39
C GLU A 259 2.84 18.56 4.92
N LYS A 260 2.66 18.68 3.60
CA LYS A 260 1.51 19.40 3.02
C LYS A 260 0.31 18.48 2.81
N PHE A 261 0.59 17.28 2.36
CA PHE A 261 -0.34 16.22 2.05
C PHE A 261 0.46 14.93 1.84
N TYR A 262 -0.20 13.79 2.03
CA TYR A 262 0.40 12.47 1.83
C TYR A 262 1.01 12.35 0.42
N GLY A 263 2.27 11.94 0.38
CA GLY A 263 3.03 11.68 -0.84
C GLY A 263 3.34 12.94 -1.67
N ASN A 264 3.69 14.04 -0.99
CA ASN A 264 3.98 15.32 -1.66
C ASN A 264 5.24 15.23 -2.54
N GLN A 265 6.31 14.59 -2.06
CA GLN A 265 7.58 14.44 -2.77
C GLN A 265 8.50 13.40 -2.10
N VAL A 266 9.62 13.06 -2.75
CA VAL A 266 10.66 12.18 -2.19
C VAL A 266 11.97 12.94 -2.02
N ARG A 267 12.60 12.78 -0.85
CA ARG A 267 13.90 13.35 -0.49
C ARG A 267 14.94 12.26 -0.32
N ALA A 268 16.21 12.58 -0.55
CA ALA A 268 17.35 11.67 -0.38
C ALA A 268 18.29 12.16 0.73
N PHE A 269 18.80 11.20 1.50
CA PHE A 269 19.75 11.39 2.60
C PHE A 269 20.92 10.43 2.46
N GLU A 270 22.14 10.93 2.52
CA GLU A 270 23.35 10.12 2.58
C GLU A 270 23.62 9.78 4.04
N ILE A 271 23.65 8.50 4.38
CA ILE A 271 24.05 8.03 5.71
C ILE A 271 25.58 8.01 5.73
N THR A 272 26.18 8.93 6.49
CA THR A 272 27.63 9.14 6.55
C THR A 272 28.29 8.34 7.66
N GLN A 273 27.54 7.92 8.68
CA GLN A 273 28.01 7.02 9.72
C GLN A 273 26.89 6.03 10.08
N LEU A 274 27.24 4.74 10.07
CA LEU A 274 26.33 3.65 10.45
C LEU A 274 27.12 2.56 11.17
N THR A 275 27.00 2.53 12.49
CA THR A 275 27.53 1.50 13.38
C THR A 275 26.43 1.12 14.38
N THR A 276 26.63 0.07 15.20
CA THR A 276 25.64 -0.35 16.20
C THR A 276 25.42 0.67 17.33
N THR A 277 26.23 1.73 17.37
CA THR A 277 26.18 2.80 18.37
C THR A 277 26.01 4.19 17.77
N THR A 278 26.14 4.35 16.45
CA THR A 278 26.22 5.66 15.79
C THR A 278 25.49 5.67 14.45
N TYR A 279 24.60 6.64 14.30
CA TYR A 279 23.83 6.96 13.12
C TYR A 279 23.96 8.45 12.82
N VAL A 280 24.43 8.77 11.61
CA VAL A 280 24.45 10.15 11.09
C VAL A 280 24.03 10.12 9.62
N GLU A 281 23.09 10.97 9.25
CA GLU A 281 22.72 11.24 7.87
C GLU A 281 22.83 12.73 7.56
N LYS A 282 23.02 13.06 6.28
CA LYS A 282 22.92 14.43 5.77
C LYS A 282 22.02 14.45 4.53
N ALA A 283 21.26 15.52 4.37
CA ALA A 283 20.46 15.70 3.16
C ALA A 283 21.37 15.73 1.92
N ALA A 284 20.96 15.02 0.87
CA ALA A 284 21.60 15.15 -0.44
C ALA A 284 21.52 16.61 -0.92
N LYS A 285 22.55 17.06 -1.65
CA LYS A 285 22.62 18.42 -2.21
C LYS A 285 21.42 18.72 -3.11
N LYS A 286 21.00 17.75 -3.91
CA LYS A 286 19.82 17.84 -4.77
C LYS A 286 18.62 17.22 -4.05
N ASN A 287 17.69 18.07 -3.64
CA ASN A 287 16.44 17.68 -3.00
C ASN A 287 15.33 18.67 -3.37
N PRO A 288 14.06 18.22 -3.50
CA PRO A 288 13.65 16.82 -3.55
C PRO A 288 14.17 16.11 -4.81
N ILE A 289 14.25 14.78 -4.76
CA ILE A 289 14.69 13.96 -5.90
C ILE A 289 13.53 13.56 -6.81
N LEU A 290 12.32 13.42 -6.25
CA LEU A 290 11.06 13.26 -6.98
C LEU A 290 10.05 14.28 -6.47
N LYS A 291 9.24 14.83 -7.37
CA LYS A 291 8.19 15.80 -7.04
C LYS A 291 7.10 15.76 -8.10
N ALA A 292 5.95 16.32 -7.76
CA ALA A 292 4.85 16.55 -8.68
C ALA A 292 5.34 17.19 -10.01
N SER A 293 4.87 16.65 -11.13
CA SER A 293 5.15 17.23 -12.45
C SER A 293 4.23 18.42 -12.78
N GLY A 294 3.10 18.55 -12.08
CA GLY A 294 2.06 19.53 -12.35
C GLY A 294 1.09 19.14 -13.47
N PHE A 295 1.33 18.01 -14.17
CA PHE A 295 0.47 17.52 -15.25
C PHE A 295 0.46 15.99 -15.32
N GLY A 296 -0.37 15.40 -16.18
CA GLY A 296 -0.35 13.96 -16.42
C GLY A 296 -0.68 13.10 -15.19
N TRP A 297 0.00 11.96 -15.08
CA TRP A 297 -0.27 10.90 -14.10
C TRP A 297 0.25 11.22 -12.69
N ASN A 298 1.41 11.86 -12.58
CA ASN A 298 2.03 12.32 -11.34
C ASN A 298 1.86 13.83 -11.10
N LYS A 299 0.68 14.35 -11.48
CA LYS A 299 0.36 15.79 -11.42
C LYS A 299 0.50 16.37 -10.01
N THR A 300 0.13 15.60 -8.98
CA THR A 300 -0.10 16.10 -7.62
C THR A 300 1.04 15.75 -6.69
N GLY A 301 1.63 14.56 -6.80
CA GLY A 301 2.73 14.12 -5.95
C GLY A 301 3.28 12.75 -6.36
N MET A 302 4.30 12.31 -5.63
CA MET A 302 5.10 11.09 -5.83
C MET A 302 5.68 10.71 -4.46
N HIS A 303 5.74 9.43 -4.12
CA HIS A 303 6.12 9.04 -2.75
C HIS A 303 7.06 7.85 -2.63
N THR A 304 7.16 7.01 -3.66
CA THR A 304 8.04 5.85 -3.63
C THR A 304 9.05 5.85 -4.79
N ILE A 305 10.28 5.42 -4.50
CA ILE A 305 11.34 5.14 -5.47
C ILE A 305 12.08 3.84 -5.15
N ASP A 306 12.31 3.01 -6.15
CA ASP A 306 13.22 1.88 -6.03
C ASP A 306 14.25 1.89 -7.17
N PRO A 307 15.47 2.41 -6.95
CA PRO A 307 16.50 2.53 -7.96
C PRO A 307 17.46 1.34 -8.02
N HIS A 308 17.85 0.95 -9.24
CA HIS A 308 18.81 -0.10 -9.56
C HIS A 308 19.82 0.38 -10.59
N GLN A 309 21.08 -0.01 -10.41
CA GLN A 309 22.12 0.31 -11.39
C GLN A 309 22.04 -0.68 -12.57
N ILE A 310 22.03 -0.15 -13.80
CA ILE A 310 21.99 -0.97 -15.03
C ILE A 310 23.31 -0.93 -15.82
N SER A 311 24.09 0.14 -15.67
CA SER A 311 25.45 0.22 -16.18
C SER A 311 26.24 1.31 -15.43
N GLN A 312 27.50 1.54 -15.81
CA GLN A 312 28.30 2.60 -15.20
C GLN A 312 27.60 3.96 -15.35
N ASN A 313 27.31 4.62 -14.23
CA ASN A 313 26.59 5.90 -14.19
C ASN A 313 25.22 5.88 -14.88
N GLN A 314 24.55 4.73 -14.94
CA GLN A 314 23.19 4.62 -15.42
C GLN A 314 22.34 3.85 -14.42
N TRP A 315 21.25 4.47 -14.02
CA TRP A 315 20.28 3.97 -13.08
C TRP A 315 18.91 3.93 -13.72
N ILE A 316 18.15 2.90 -13.39
CA ILE A 316 16.72 2.79 -13.63
C ILE A 316 16.02 2.80 -12.28
N ALA A 317 14.84 3.39 -12.18
CA ALA A 317 14.05 3.37 -10.96
C ALA A 317 12.58 3.20 -11.30
N CYS A 318 11.89 2.28 -10.62
CA CYS A 318 10.44 2.36 -10.57
C CYS A 318 10.04 3.40 -9.52
N VAL A 319 9.01 4.16 -9.85
CA VAL A 319 8.48 5.26 -9.04
C VAL A 319 6.97 5.26 -9.13
N ASP A 320 6.30 5.83 -8.15
CA ASP A 320 4.87 6.11 -8.26
C ASP A 320 4.59 7.61 -8.30
N GLY A 321 3.32 7.91 -8.51
CA GLY A 321 2.80 9.25 -8.53
C GLY A 321 1.31 9.24 -8.76
N TYR A 322 0.68 10.36 -8.40
CA TYR A 322 -0.76 10.47 -8.49
C TYR A 322 -1.24 11.80 -9.03
N ARG A 323 -2.50 11.74 -9.46
CA ARG A 323 -3.34 12.88 -9.72
C ARG A 323 -4.65 12.72 -8.97
N ILE A 324 -5.26 13.85 -8.62
CA ILE A 324 -6.61 13.87 -8.07
C ILE A 324 -7.61 13.78 -9.23
N GLY A 325 -8.42 12.74 -9.23
CA GLY A 325 -9.57 12.59 -10.12
C GLY A 325 -10.89 12.77 -9.38
N PHE A 326 -11.94 13.09 -10.13
CA PHE A 326 -13.31 13.12 -9.62
C PHE A 326 -14.06 11.90 -10.14
N VAL A 327 -14.77 11.21 -9.26
CA VAL A 327 -15.68 10.12 -9.61
C VAL A 327 -17.09 10.55 -9.26
N PHE A 328 -17.98 10.43 -10.24
CA PHE A 328 -19.40 10.72 -10.11
C PHE A 328 -20.11 9.39 -9.84
N GLY A 329 -20.92 9.35 -8.79
CA GLY A 329 -21.71 8.18 -8.44
C GLY A 329 -23.07 8.56 -7.86
N SER A 330 -23.98 7.60 -7.89
CA SER A 330 -25.26 7.62 -7.18
C SER A 330 -25.27 6.45 -6.20
N GLU A 331 -25.20 6.72 -4.89
CA GLU A 331 -25.42 5.70 -3.86
C GLU A 331 -26.88 5.80 -3.37
N PHE A 332 -27.51 4.65 -3.19
CA PHE A 332 -28.68 4.54 -2.31
C PHE A 332 -28.14 4.44 -0.88
N GLU A 333 -28.56 5.36 0.00
CA GLU A 333 -28.10 5.40 1.40
C GLU A 333 -28.46 4.08 2.11
N PHE A 334 -27.46 3.25 2.39
CA PHE A 334 -27.44 2.42 3.59
C PHE A 334 -26.24 2.86 4.43
N SER A 335 -26.53 3.34 5.64
CA SER A 335 -25.54 3.92 6.55
C SER A 335 -24.62 2.85 7.13
N THR A 336 -23.32 2.91 6.82
CA THR A 336 -22.26 2.40 7.70
C THR A 336 -21.01 3.25 7.56
N LEU A 337 -20.55 3.78 8.70
CA LEU A 337 -19.33 4.55 8.89
C LEU A 337 -18.09 3.71 8.50
N VAL A 338 -17.25 4.24 7.60
CA VAL A 338 -15.81 3.95 7.57
C VAL A 338 -15.10 5.29 7.45
N ARG A 339 -14.45 5.71 8.54
CA ARG A 339 -13.48 6.82 8.57
C ARG A 339 -12.10 6.21 8.76
N ASP A 340 -11.13 6.84 8.11
CA ASP A 340 -9.68 6.71 8.28
C ASP A 340 -8.99 5.53 7.56
N ILE A 341 -8.74 5.72 6.26
CA ILE A 341 -7.55 5.24 5.55
C ILE A 341 -7.07 6.42 4.67
N TYR A 342 -5.75 6.68 4.69
CA TYR A 342 -4.98 7.84 4.18
C TYR A 342 -4.82 9.03 5.14
#